data_AF-A0A6G2V3M9-F1
#
_entry.id   AF-A0A6G2V3M9-F1
#
_cell.length_a   1.000
_cell.length_b   1.000
_cell.length_c   1.000
_cell.angle_alpha   90.00
_cell.angle_beta   90.00
_cell.angle_gamma   90.00
#
_symmetry.space_group_name_H-M   'P 1'
#
loop_
_entity.id
_entity.type
_entity.pdbx_description
1 polymer ?
#
loop_
_entity_poly.entity_id
_entity_poly.type
_entity_poly.pdbx_seq_one_letter_code
_entity_poly.pdbx_strand_id
1 'polypeptide(L)'
;RWVAKNVVAAGLAARCEVQVAYAIGKAEPVGLFVETFGTAAIETEKIEHAIGEVFDLRPAAIIRDLDLLRPIYAQTAAYGHFGRELPDFTWERT
;
A
#
# COMPACT_ATOMS: atom_id res chain seq x y z
N ARG A 1 -0.53 -3.10 1.60
CA ARG A 1 -2.02 -3.10 1.62
C ARG A 1 -2.61 -1.82 1.05
N TRP A 2 -2.34 -0.65 1.65
CA TRP A 2 -2.91 0.64 1.23
C TRP A 2 -2.77 0.91 -0.28
N VAL A 3 -1.56 0.74 -0.83
CA VAL A 3 -1.28 0.84 -2.27
C VAL A 3 -2.15 -0.12 -3.09
N ALA A 4 -2.10 -1.42 -2.82
CA ALA A 4 -2.86 -2.43 -3.57
C ALA A 4 -4.38 -2.19 -3.54
N LYS A 5 -4.92 -1.72 -2.39
CA LYS A 5 -6.35 -1.34 -2.30
C LYS A 5 -6.67 -0.19 -3.23
N ASN A 6 -5.83 0.84 -3.27
CA ASN A 6 -5.99 2.01 -4.13
C ASN A 6 -5.89 1.66 -5.62
N VAL A 7 -4.96 0.78 -6.01
CA VAL A 7 -4.85 0.30 -7.40
C VAL A 7 -6.16 -0.34 -7.87
N VAL A 8 -6.74 -1.22 -7.05
CA VAL A 8 -8.01 -1.88 -7.38
C VAL A 8 -9.19 -0.89 -7.35
N ALA A 9 -9.25 -0.02 -6.34
CA ALA A 9 -10.30 0.99 -6.20
C ALA A 9 -10.30 2.01 -7.35
N ALA A 10 -9.12 2.35 -7.88
CA ALA A 10 -8.95 3.19 -9.06
C ALA A 10 -9.27 2.49 -10.39
N GLY A 11 -9.63 1.19 -10.35
CA GLY A 11 -9.99 0.42 -11.55
C GLY A 11 -8.79 0.03 -12.43
N LEU A 12 -7.56 0.13 -11.91
CA LEU A 12 -6.36 -0.20 -12.68
C LEU A 12 -6.14 -1.71 -12.82
N ALA A 13 -6.67 -2.51 -11.91
CA ALA A 13 -6.70 -3.97 -11.98
C ALA A 13 -7.83 -4.54 -11.11
N ALA A 14 -8.32 -5.75 -11.41
CA ALA A 14 -9.29 -6.43 -10.54
C ALA A 14 -8.62 -7.11 -9.32
N ARG A 15 -7.35 -7.49 -9.45
CA ARG A 15 -6.50 -8.06 -8.40
C ARG A 15 -5.12 -7.43 -8.49
N CYS A 16 -4.53 -7.12 -7.35
CA CYS A 16 -3.20 -6.51 -7.27
C CYS A 16 -2.46 -7.04 -6.05
N GLU A 17 -1.24 -7.51 -6.27
CA GLU A 17 -0.23 -7.75 -5.27
C GLU A 17 0.90 -6.74 -5.47
N VAL A 18 1.40 -6.20 -4.36
CA VAL A 18 2.51 -5.25 -4.35
C VAL A 18 3.57 -5.75 -3.40
N GLN A 19 4.79 -5.89 -3.89
CA GLN A 19 5.97 -6.23 -3.12
C GLN A 19 6.89 -5.02 -3.04
N VAL A 20 7.40 -4.73 -1.84
CA VAL A 20 8.37 -3.65 -1.60
C VAL A 20 9.58 -4.22 -0.87
N ALA A 21 10.77 -3.82 -1.32
CA ALA A 21 12.05 -4.22 -0.73
C ALA A 21 12.77 -3.01 -0.15
N TYR A 22 13.34 -3.15 1.05
CA TYR A 22 14.15 -2.13 1.71
C TYR A 22 15.53 -2.69 2.07
N ALA A 23 16.53 -1.80 2.10
CA ALA A 23 17.84 -2.10 2.65
C ALA A 23 18.05 -1.30 3.94
N ILE A 24 18.63 -1.92 4.97
CA ILE A 24 18.94 -1.24 6.23
C ILE A 24 19.82 -0.03 5.95
N GLY A 25 19.43 1.13 6.48
CA GLY A 25 20.16 2.39 6.30
C GLY A 25 19.77 3.20 5.05
N LYS A 26 18.86 2.70 4.20
CA LYS A 26 18.31 3.46 3.06
C LYS A 26 16.84 3.83 3.32
N ALA A 27 16.48 5.09 3.10
CA ALA A 27 15.12 5.57 3.33
C ALA A 27 14.17 5.12 2.22
N GLU A 28 14.56 5.28 0.95
CA GLU A 28 13.76 4.83 -0.19
C GLU A 28 13.81 3.30 -0.34
N PRO A 29 12.72 2.68 -0.86
CA PRO A 29 12.76 1.28 -1.24
C PRO A 29 13.88 1.02 -2.27
N VAL A 30 14.45 -0.17 -2.22
CA VAL A 30 15.41 -0.67 -3.23
C VAL A 30 14.72 -1.42 -4.36
N GLY A 31 13.44 -1.76 -4.20
CA GLY A 31 12.62 -2.37 -5.24
C GLY A 31 11.13 -2.25 -4.93
N LEU A 32 10.35 -2.08 -5.98
CA LEU A 32 8.89 -2.16 -6.00
C LEU A 32 8.54 -3.16 -7.11
N PHE A 33 7.60 -4.07 -6.86
CA PHE A 33 7.13 -5.00 -7.87
C PHE A 33 5.61 -5.13 -7.77
N VAL A 34 4.95 -5.17 -8.92
CA VAL A 34 3.49 -5.24 -9.02
C VAL A 34 3.09 -6.47 -9.84
N GLU A 35 2.22 -7.30 -9.27
CA GLU A 35 1.59 -8.42 -9.97
C GLU A 35 0.07 -8.19 -9.99
N THR A 36 -0.53 -8.29 -11.17
CA THR A 36 -1.97 -8.04 -11.38
C THR A 36 -2.74 -9.30 -11.79
N PHE A 37 -2.05 -10.45 -11.89
CA PHE A 37 -2.61 -11.76 -12.20
C PHE A 37 -3.41 -11.76 -13.50
N GLY A 38 -2.95 -10.99 -14.50
CA GLY A 38 -3.62 -10.86 -15.80
C GLY A 38 -4.90 -10.03 -15.79
N THR A 39 -5.14 -9.23 -14.73
CA THR A 39 -6.37 -8.44 -14.57
C THR A 39 -6.17 -6.94 -14.73
N ALA A 40 -4.99 -6.50 -15.15
CA ALA A 40 -4.71 -5.08 -15.36
C ALA A 40 -5.52 -4.50 -16.52
N ALA A 41 -6.05 -3.29 -16.33
CA ALA A 41 -6.71 -2.52 -17.37
C ALA A 41 -5.71 -1.77 -18.28
N ILE A 42 -4.47 -1.58 -17.82
CA ILE A 42 -3.35 -0.94 -18.52
C ILE A 42 -2.07 -1.74 -18.31
N GLU A 43 -0.97 -1.37 -18.97
CA GLU A 43 0.32 -2.06 -18.78
C GLU A 43 0.77 -1.99 -17.31
N THR A 44 1.17 -3.14 -16.74
CA THR A 44 1.58 -3.24 -15.32
C THR A 44 2.73 -2.28 -14.97
N GLU A 45 3.66 -2.05 -15.89
CA GLU A 45 4.77 -1.10 -15.72
C GLU A 45 4.28 0.34 -15.48
N LYS A 46 3.17 0.75 -16.11
CA LYS A 46 2.56 2.07 -15.88
C LYS A 46 1.93 2.15 -14.49
N ILE A 47 1.35 1.06 -14.01
CA ILE A 47 0.81 0.98 -12.64
C ILE A 47 1.96 1.09 -11.63
N GLU A 48 3.04 0.34 -11.84
CA GLU A 48 4.23 0.40 -10.98
C GLU A 48 4.85 1.80 -10.94
N HIS A 49 4.98 2.45 -12.10
CA HIS A 49 5.47 3.82 -12.19
C HIS A 49 4.57 4.81 -11.45
N ALA A 50 3.26 4.76 -11.70
CA ALA A 50 2.28 5.62 -11.03
C ALA A 50 2.31 5.44 -9.51
N ILE A 51 2.51 4.21 -9.01
CA ILE A 51 2.68 3.97 -7.57
C ILE A 51 3.91 4.72 -7.04
N GLY A 52 5.04 4.65 -7.74
CA GLY A 52 6.27 5.33 -7.35
C GLY A 52 6.17 6.87 -7.33
N GLU A 53 5.28 7.45 -8.14
CA GLU A 53 5.02 8.90 -8.17
C GLU A 53 4.02 9.35 -7.11
N VAL A 54 2.97 8.55 -6.86
CA VAL A 54 1.86 8.93 -5.99
C VAL A 54 2.16 8.63 -4.52
N PHE A 55 2.88 7.54 -4.24
CA PHE A 55 3.11 7.06 -2.89
C PHE A 55 4.55 7.29 -2.43
N ASP A 56 4.73 8.08 -1.38
CA ASP A 56 6.01 8.18 -0.69
C ASP A 56 6.21 6.95 0.22
N LEU A 57 6.90 5.94 -0.31
CA LEU A 57 7.13 4.67 0.38
C LEU A 57 8.32 4.71 1.36
N ARG A 58 8.84 5.88 1.75
CA ARG A 58 9.83 5.93 2.83
C ARG A 58 9.15 5.61 4.16
N PRO A 59 9.77 4.83 5.09
CA PRO A 59 9.12 4.44 6.35
C PRO A 59 8.58 5.62 7.17
N ALA A 60 9.31 6.74 7.22
CA ALA A 60 8.87 7.94 7.93
C ALA A 60 7.65 8.61 7.27
N ALA A 61 7.57 8.59 5.94
CA ALA A 61 6.42 9.11 5.22
C ALA A 61 5.19 8.22 5.41
N ILE A 62 5.36 6.90 5.37
CA ILE A 62 4.29 5.93 5.68
C ILE A 62 3.73 6.19 7.09
N ILE A 63 4.59 6.36 8.09
CA ILE A 63 4.18 6.66 9.47
C ILE A 63 3.38 7.96 9.55
N ARG A 64 3.82 9.00 8.84
CA ARG A 64 3.15 10.32 8.80
C ARG A 64 1.81 10.24 8.09
N ASP A 65 1.78 9.72 6.87
CA ASP A 65 0.62 9.78 5.98
C ASP A 65 -0.50 8.84 6.44
N LEU A 66 -0.13 7.74 7.09
CA LEU A 66 -1.10 6.84 7.73
C LEU A 66 -1.33 7.17 9.21
N ASP A 67 -0.71 8.23 9.75
CA ASP A 67 -0.85 8.65 11.15
C ASP A 67 -0.69 7.48 12.12
N LEU A 68 0.48 6.84 12.11
CA LEU A 68 0.70 5.55 12.81
C LEU A 68 1.18 5.71 14.25
N LEU A 69 1.58 6.91 14.70
CA LEU A 69 2.08 7.13 16.07
C LEU A 69 0.92 7.36 17.05
N ARG A 70 -0.01 6.39 17.10
CA ARG A 70 -1.22 6.41 17.90
C ARG A 70 -1.48 5.05 18.55
N PRO A 71 -2.21 4.98 19.67
CA PRO A 71 -2.52 3.71 20.36
C PRO A 71 -3.67 2.93 19.68
N ILE A 72 -3.54 2.63 18.38
CA ILE A 72 -4.61 2.01 17.55
C ILE A 72 -4.45 0.49 17.36
N TYR A 73 -3.32 -0.08 17.75
CA TYR A 73 -2.92 -1.44 17.36
C TYR A 73 -3.68 -2.55 18.10
N ALA A 74 -4.18 -2.30 19.32
CA ALA A 74 -4.91 -3.31 20.08
C ALA A 74 -6.16 -3.82 19.32
N GLN A 75 -6.83 -2.94 18.58
CA GLN A 75 -8.00 -3.29 17.76
C GLN A 75 -7.65 -4.17 16.56
N THR A 76 -6.38 -4.17 16.12
CA THR A 76 -5.90 -4.99 14.99
C THR A 76 -5.57 -6.43 15.40
N ALA A 77 -5.39 -6.70 16.70
CA ALA A 77 -4.88 -7.97 17.22
C ALA A 77 -5.85 -9.15 17.09
N ALA A 78 -7.12 -8.88 16.76
CA ALA A 78 -8.13 -9.90 16.49
C ALA A 78 -8.90 -9.54 15.22
N TYR A 79 -9.45 -10.56 14.56
CA TYR A 79 -10.28 -10.44 13.35
C TYR A 79 -9.57 -9.85 12.13
N GLY A 80 -8.24 -9.85 12.13
CA GLY A 80 -7.41 -9.42 11.00
C GLY A 80 -7.11 -7.92 10.97
N HIS A 81 -6.01 -7.58 10.28
CA HIS A 81 -5.49 -6.22 10.13
C HIS A 81 -6.06 -5.49 8.88
N PHE A 82 -6.59 -6.23 7.92
CA PHE A 82 -7.00 -5.73 6.61
C PHE A 82 -8.47 -6.00 6.33
N GLY A 83 -9.07 -5.23 5.41
CA GLY A 83 -10.46 -5.40 4.99
C GLY A 83 -11.50 -4.93 6.02
N ARG A 84 -11.06 -4.17 7.03
CA ARG A 84 -11.91 -3.62 8.10
C ARG A 84 -11.95 -2.10 7.98
N GLU A 85 -13.11 -1.55 7.68
CA GLU A 85 -13.31 -0.11 7.47
C GLU A 85 -13.57 0.61 8.80
N LEU A 86 -12.57 0.55 9.69
CA LEU A 86 -12.60 1.27 10.96
C LEU A 86 -11.98 2.66 10.82
N PRO A 87 -12.47 3.68 11.55
CA PRO A 87 -11.96 5.05 11.43
C PRO A 87 -10.44 5.16 11.61
N ASP A 88 -9.87 4.34 12.49
CA ASP A 88 -8.45 4.35 12.82
C ASP A 88 -7.55 3.60 11.83
N PHE A 89 -8.11 2.74 10.97
CA PHE A 89 -7.35 1.94 10.01
C PHE A 89 -7.15 2.75 8.73
N THR A 90 -6.29 3.75 8.82
CA THR A 90 -5.97 4.70 7.74
C THR A 90 -5.48 4.01 6.47
N TRP A 91 -4.82 2.84 6.58
CA TRP A 91 -4.37 2.03 5.44
C TRP A 91 -5.50 1.36 4.64
N GLU A 92 -6.75 1.42 5.13
CA GLU A 92 -7.94 0.98 4.40
C GLU A 92 -8.65 2.14 3.69
N ARG A 93 -8.17 3.39 3.78
CA ARG A 93 -8.75 4.51 3.03
C ARG A 93 -8.31 4.49 1.55
N THR A 94 -9.20 4.93 0.67
CA THR A 94 -9.02 5.06 -0.79
C THR A 94 -9.45 6.44 -1.23
#